data_AF-A0A1D2X5Q3-F1
#
_entry.id   AF-A0A1D2X5Q3-F1
#
_cell.length_a   1.000
_cell.length_b   1.000
_cell.length_c   1.000
_cell.angle_alpha   90.00
_cell.angle_beta   90.00
_cell.angle_gamma   90.00
#
_symmetry.space_group_name_H-M   'P 1'
#
loop_
_entity.id
_entity.type
_entity.pdbx_description
1 polymer ?
#
loop_
_entity_poly.entity_id
_entity_poly.type
_entity_poly.pdbx_seq_one_letter_code
_entity_poly.pdbx_strand_id
1 'polypeptide(L)' 'MRHNFTIRDRQTSEQGTILQCLSDGWVRVLMDSGQIRDYRPQELIGQIRVSSLSAVQSRYDSQGDRKLSV' A
#
# COMPACT_ATOMS: atom_id res chain seq x y z
N MET A 1 -5.82 16.12 -2.23
CA MET A 1 -5.98 14.71 -1.80
C MET A 1 -4.68 14.26 -1.16
N ARG A 2 -4.65 13.93 0.14
CA ARG A 2 -3.47 13.34 0.78
C ARG A 2 -3.54 11.83 0.54
N HIS A 3 -2.73 11.34 -0.38
CA HIS A 3 -2.50 9.91 -0.49
C HIS A 3 -1.47 9.55 0.57
N ASN A 4 -1.94 8.96 1.67
CA ASN A 4 -1.08 8.45 2.73
C ASN A 4 -0.40 7.18 2.21
N PHE A 5 0.71 7.35 1.48
CA PHE A 5 1.53 6.22 1.05
C PHE A 5 2.28 5.68 2.26
N THR A 6 1.68 4.71 2.93
CA THR A 6 2.36 3.90 3.93
C THR A 6 3.43 3.06 3.27
N ILE A 7 4.64 3.16 3.81
CA ILE A 7 5.77 2.34 3.44
C ILE A 7 6.23 1.52 4.63
N ARG A 8 7.01 0.48 4.36
CA ARG A 8 7.70 -0.29 5.38
C ARG A 8 9.19 -0.34 5.07
N ASP A 9 10.02 -0.03 6.06
CA ASP A 9 11.47 -0.26 6.01
C ASP A 9 11.73 -1.75 5.81
N ARG A 10 12.53 -2.09 4.79
CA ARG A 10 12.81 -3.48 4.44
C ARG A 10 13.65 -4.22 5.47
N GLN A 11 14.54 -3.52 6.19
CA GLN A 11 15.45 -4.12 7.16
C GLN A 11 14.76 -4.30 8.51
N THR A 12 14.12 -3.24 9.02
CA THR A 12 13.53 -3.24 10.36
C THR A 12 12.07 -3.67 10.38
N SER A 13 11.41 -3.72 9.21
CA SER A 13 9.96 -3.86 9.09
C SER A 13 9.15 -2.76 9.78
N GLU A 14 9.78 -1.66 10.17
CA GLU A 14 9.13 -0.49 10.76
C GLU A 14 8.28 0.22 9.67
N GLN A 15 7.09 0.67 10.05
CA GLN A 15 6.23 1.44 9.15
C GLN A 15 6.57 2.93 9.19
N GLY A 16 6.24 3.62 8.10
CA GLY A 16 6.39 5.06 8.01
C GLY A 16 5.57 5.66 6.87
N THR A 17 5.60 6.99 6.80
CA THR A 17 4.92 7.78 5.77
C THR A 17 5.93 8.62 5.02
N ILE A 18 5.90 8.58 3.69
CA ILE A 18 6.72 9.45 2.86
C ILE A 18 6.27 10.89 3.06
N LEU A 19 7.21 11.76 3.45
CA LEU A 19 7.00 13.20 3.55
C LEU A 19 7.36 13.92 2.25
N GLN A 20 8.47 13.54 1.62
CA GLN A 20 9.03 14.24 0.47
C GLN A 20 9.88 13.32 -0.40
N CYS A 21 9.77 13.47 -1.72
CA CYS A 21 10.75 12.94 -2.68
C CYS A 21 11.86 13.99 -2.89
N LEU A 22 13.11 13.60 -2.72
CA LEU A 22 14.28 14.46 -2.87
C LEU A 22 14.79 14.45 -4.32
N SER A 23 15.50 15.50 -4.71
CA SER A 23 15.96 15.71 -6.10
C SER A 23 17.01 14.69 -6.58
N ASP A 24 17.66 14.01 -5.64
CA ASP A 24 18.69 12.99 -5.86
C ASP A 24 18.14 11.55 -5.86
N GLY A 25 16.81 11.42 -5.90
CA GLY A 25 16.10 10.14 -5.94
C GLY A 25 15.97 9.45 -4.59
N TRP A 26 16.33 10.10 -3.49
CA TRP A 26 16.00 9.64 -2.13
C TRP A 26 14.58 10.06 -1.74
N VAL A 27 14.08 9.43 -0.68
CA VAL A 27 12.77 9.74 -0.09
C VAL A 27 12.91 9.95 1.40
N ARG A 28 12.38 11.08 1.88
CA ARG A 28 12.29 11.41 3.30
C ARG A 28 11.03 10.81 3.89
N VAL A 29 11.18 10.03 4.95
CA VAL A 29 10.11 9.29 5.61
C VAL A 29 10.04 9.66 7.08
N LEU A 30 8.82 9.87 7.58
CA LEU A 30 8.53 9.88 9.02
C LEU A 30 8.15 8.47 9.46
N MET A 31 8.97 7.88 10.32
CA MET A 31 8.76 6.54 10.85
C MET A 31 7.78 6.56 12.04
N ASP A 32 7.17 5.41 12.34
CA ASP A 32 6.25 5.26 13.48
C ASP A 32 6.93 5.53 14.83
N SER A 33 8.26 5.34 14.94
CA SER A 33 9.04 5.77 16.11
C SER A 33 9.11 7.29 16.30
N GLY A 34 8.64 8.08 15.32
CA GLY A 34 8.75 9.54 15.30
C GLY A 34 10.06 10.05 14.70
N GLN A 35 10.98 9.16 14.31
CA GLN A 35 12.23 9.55 13.64
C GLN A 35 11.99 9.90 12.17
N ILE A 36 12.74 10.88 11.67
CA ILE A 36 12.79 11.21 10.24
C ILE A 36 14.07 10.59 9.67
N ARG A 37 13.93 9.82 8.60
CA ARG A 37 15.03 9.14 7.92
C ARG A 37 14.90 9.30 6.41
N ASP A 38 16.04 9.33 5.72
CA ASP A 38 16.11 9.38 4.27
C ASP A 38 16.47 7.98 3.75
N TYR A 39 15.73 7.49 2.75
CA TYR A 39 15.85 6.15 2.19
C TYR A 39 16.06 6.19 0.67
N ARG A 40 16.75 5.17 0.14
CA ARG A 40 16.62 4.82 -1.27
C ARG A 40 15.30 4.05 -1.48
N PRO A 41 14.59 4.25 -2.61
CA PRO A 41 13.32 3.56 -2.86
C PRO A 41 13.37 2.03 -2.76
N GLN A 42 14.51 1.41 -3.12
CA GLN A 42 14.72 -0.05 -3.05
C GLN A 42 14.78 -0.62 -1.61
N GLU A 43 15.00 0.25 -0.63
CA GLU A 43 15.03 -0.07 0.81
C GLU A 43 13.63 -0.04 1.43
N LEU A 44 12.62 0.39 0.66
CA LEU A 44 11.25 0.51 1.10
C LEU A 44 10.36 -0.51 0.40
N ILE A 45 9.37 -1.01 1.13
CA ILE A 45 8.29 -1.84 0.61
C ILE A 45 7.01 -0.99 0.62
N GLY A 46 6.48 -0.68 -0.56
CA GLY A 46 5.21 0.03 -0.70
C GLY A 46 4.04 -0.85 -0.25
N GLN A 47 3.13 -0.29 0.55
CA GLN A 47 1.93 -0.98 0.99
C GLN A 47 0.69 -0.35 0.38
N ILE A 48 -0.05 -1.14 -0.40
CA ILE A 48 -1.39 -0.78 -0.88
C ILE A 48 -2.39 -1.35 0.12
N ARG A 49 -2.98 -0.50 0.95
CA ARG A 49 -4.14 -0.90 1.76
C ARG A 49 -5.38 -0.90 0.89
N VAL A 50 -5.94 -2.08 0.67
CA VAL A 50 -7.24 -2.24 -0.01
C VAL A 50 -8.33 -2.14 1.05
N SER A 51 -9.04 -1.01 1.10
CA SER A 51 -10.01 -0.71 2.17
C SER A 51 -11.32 -1.51 2.10
N SER A 52 -11.56 -2.31 1.06
CA SER A 52 -12.77 -3.14 0.98
C SER A 52 -12.60 -4.30 0.01
N LEU A 53 -12.45 -5.52 0.53
CA LEU A 53 -12.69 -6.74 -0.25
C LEU A 53 -14.20 -6.98 -0.50
N SER A 54 -15.08 -6.34 0.28
CA SER A 54 -16.55 -6.43 0.10
C SER A 54 -17.05 -5.88 -1.24
N ALA A 55 -16.30 -5.02 -1.92
CA ALA A 55 -16.63 -4.54 -3.26
C ALA A 55 -16.34 -5.57 -4.37
N VAL A 56 -15.55 -6.61 -4.08
CA VAL A 56 -15.19 -7.65 -5.05
C VAL A 56 -16.18 -8.83 -4.99
N GLN A 57 -16.78 -9.10 -3.83
CA GLN A 57 -17.68 -10.25 -3.64
C GLN A 57 -19.02 -10.13 -4.40
N SER A 58 -19.54 -8.92 -4.60
CA SER A 58 -20.87 -8.71 -5.22
C SER A 58 -20.94 -9.07 -6.71
N ARG A 59 -19.82 -9.31 -7.41
CA ARG A 59 -19.84 -9.68 -8.84
C ARG A 59 -19.79 -11.19 -9.09
N TYR A 60 -19.51 -12.01 -8.08
CA TYR A 60 -19.41 -13.46 -8.25
C TYR A 60 -20.69 -14.22 -7.88
N ASP A 61 -21.53 -13.68 -7.00
CA ASP A 61 -22.79 -14.35 -6.59
C ASP A 61 -23.94 -14.21 -7.61
N SER A 62 -23.80 -13.37 -8.65
CA SER A 62 -24.88 -13.16 -9.65
C SER A 62 -24.71 -13.96 -10.94
N GLN A 63 -23.67 -14.78 -11.06
CA GLN A 63 -23.39 -15.54 -12.29
C GLN A 63 -23.24 -17.04 -12.01
N GLY A 64 -24.15 -17.57 -11.18
CA GLY A 64 -24.15 -18.96 -10.76
C GLY A 64 -25.51 -19.63 -10.88
N ASP A 65 -26.33 -19.30 -11.89
CA ASP A 65 -27.55 -20.10 -12.15
C ASP A 65 -27.99 -20.03 -13.62
N ARG A 66 -27.27 -20.75 -14.49
CA ARG A 66 -27.84 -21.24 -15.76
C ARG A 66 -27.40 -22.69 -15.97
N LYS A 67 -28.18 -23.58 -15.35
CA LYS A 67 -28.29 -25.00 -15.67
C LYS A 67 -28.71 -25.15 -17.13
N LEU A 68 -27.78 -25.48 -18.03
CA LEU A 68 -28.15 -26.04 -19.34
C LEU A 68 -28.71 -27.44 -19.08
N SER A 69 -30.03 -27.55 -19.13
CA SER A 69 -30.74 -28.81 -19.28
C SER A 69 -31.26 -28.86 -20.72
N VAL A 70 -31.10 -30.05 -21.32
CA VAL A 70 -31.50 -30.54 -22.67
C VAL A 70 -30.78 -29.98 -23.88
#